data_AF-A0A7K2NSG8-F1
#
_entry.id   AF-A0A7K2NSG8-F1
#
_cell.length_a   1.000
_cell.length_b   1.000
_cell.length_c   1.000
_cell.angle_alpha   90.00
_cell.angle_beta   90.00
_cell.angle_gamma   90.00
#
_symmetry.space_group_name_H-M   'P 1'
#
loop_
_entity.id
_entity.type
_entity.pdbx_description
1 polymer ?
#
loop_
_entity_poly.entity_id
_entity_poly.type
_entity_poly.pdbx_seq_one_letter_code
_entity_poly.pdbx_strand_id
1 'polypeptide(L)'
;CWSDRPGDRRPERQSERSPEVLENTPGAAADRDDVPPCRYDEQHPPTDVSLNAYVTGYANVKKMKGAAYLPPSCVLIEQGLPVPGPPDPEYLIFDTLSYANFHYLERKQTPPFEATFLSFDFAPVKATMVLEQTGTMRIDSRMKIRLSDFTTITDTYVRAPLVLHVLDLEVNGTPLDVGSGCRTETSLTSEDPDPANFPGDHLVLYGRGEQIIGLPATGYLLLSGGALSGEATIPAFTGCGSDGEDLDRLLTASVSGPGNYIKQVQGQTCAIAAPVFPSPENEGQCTEDLQPYEIPVAER
;
A
#
# COMPACT_ATOMS: atom_id res chain seq x y z
N CYS A 1 68.54 20.69 -30.95
CA CYS A 1 67.27 21.33 -30.58
C CYS A 1 66.31 20.26 -30.06
N TRP A 2 65.89 20.40 -28.79
CA TRP A 2 64.74 19.74 -28.12
C TRP A 2 64.84 18.21 -27.95
N SER A 3 65.10 17.61 -26.78
CA SER A 3 64.41 17.59 -25.46
C SER A 3 63.16 16.71 -25.42
N ASP A 4 63.32 15.43 -25.07
CA ASP A 4 62.24 14.52 -24.72
C ASP A 4 61.87 14.67 -23.23
N ARG A 5 60.60 15.01 -22.96
CA ARG A 5 59.91 14.80 -21.69
C ARG A 5 58.76 13.82 -21.94
N PRO A 6 58.50 12.84 -21.07
CA PRO A 6 57.33 11.99 -21.20
C PRO A 6 56.07 12.78 -20.84
N GLY A 7 55.11 12.79 -21.76
CA GLY A 7 53.80 13.41 -21.59
C GLY A 7 52.93 12.68 -20.57
N ASP A 8 52.36 13.49 -19.69
CA ASP A 8 51.39 13.21 -18.64
C ASP A 8 50.09 12.62 -19.23
N ARG A 9 49.83 11.33 -19.01
CA ARG A 9 48.53 10.71 -19.33
C ARG A 9 47.56 10.99 -18.19
N ARG A 10 46.72 12.01 -18.36
CA ARG A 10 45.53 12.21 -17.52
C ARG A 10 44.52 11.09 -17.82
N PRO A 11 44.08 10.29 -16.83
CA PRO A 11 42.95 9.40 -17.03
C PRO A 11 41.66 10.23 -17.11
N GLU A 12 40.82 9.88 -18.09
CA GLU A 12 39.51 10.46 -18.33
C GLU A 12 38.63 10.30 -17.08
N ARG A 13 38.07 11.42 -16.61
CA ARG A 13 36.94 11.45 -15.68
C ARG A 13 35.70 10.92 -16.42
N GLN A 14 35.48 9.61 -16.36
CA GLN A 14 34.19 8.98 -16.62
C GLN A 14 33.85 8.08 -15.43
N SER A 15 33.28 8.67 -14.37
CA SER A 15 32.54 7.89 -13.36
C SER A 15 31.48 8.71 -12.61
N GLU A 16 31.04 9.85 -13.17
CA GLU A 16 29.97 10.67 -12.57
C GLU A 16 28.82 10.79 -13.56
N ARG A 17 28.05 9.69 -13.71
CA ARG A 17 26.66 9.67 -14.21
C ARG A 17 26.15 8.22 -14.21
N SER A 18 26.18 7.59 -13.05
CA SER A 18 25.20 6.54 -12.76
C SER A 18 24.13 7.23 -11.92
N PRO A 19 22.85 7.24 -12.33
CA PRO A 19 21.81 7.69 -11.43
C PRO A 19 21.84 6.78 -10.19
N GLU A 20 21.90 7.40 -9.01
CA GLU A 20 21.54 6.73 -7.76
C GLU A 20 20.08 6.28 -7.93
N VAL A 21 19.90 5.01 -8.24
CA VAL A 21 18.63 4.36 -8.02
C VAL A 21 18.50 4.29 -6.51
N LEU A 22 17.63 5.12 -5.93
CA LEU A 22 17.06 4.91 -4.60
C LEU A 22 16.17 3.66 -4.68
N GLU A 23 16.76 2.52 -5.04
CA GLU A 23 16.18 1.23 -4.83
C GLU A 23 16.37 0.97 -3.34
N ASN A 24 15.32 1.24 -2.56
CA ASN A 24 15.15 0.60 -1.27
C ASN A 24 15.53 -0.88 -1.47
N THR A 25 16.57 -1.33 -0.77
CA THR A 25 17.06 -2.70 -0.91
C THR A 25 15.88 -3.64 -0.71
N PRO A 26 15.53 -4.50 -1.68
CA PRO A 26 14.37 -5.37 -1.56
C PRO A 26 14.44 -6.15 -0.25
N GLY A 27 13.47 -5.97 0.64
CA GLY A 27 13.39 -6.67 1.92
C GLY A 27 13.90 -5.91 3.15
N ALA A 28 14.24 -4.62 3.07
CA ALA A 28 14.48 -3.78 4.24
C ALA A 28 13.29 -2.84 4.52
N ALA A 29 13.03 -2.55 5.80
CA ALA A 29 12.08 -1.50 6.18
C ALA A 29 12.61 -0.14 5.71
N ALA A 30 11.71 0.76 5.32
CA ALA A 30 12.08 2.13 5.02
C ALA A 30 12.58 2.83 6.28
N ASP A 31 13.48 3.80 6.12
CA ASP A 31 13.89 4.67 7.22
C ASP A 31 12.67 5.48 7.71
N ARG A 32 12.53 5.60 9.03
CA ARG A 32 11.44 6.35 9.66
C ARG A 32 11.44 7.81 9.20
N ASP A 33 12.62 8.38 9.03
CA ASP A 33 12.78 9.79 8.63
C ASP A 33 12.31 10.05 7.19
N ASP A 34 12.24 8.99 6.37
CA ASP A 34 11.79 9.04 4.97
C ASP A 34 10.30 8.67 4.81
N VAL A 35 9.62 8.28 5.89
CA VAL A 35 8.21 7.87 5.88
C VAL A 35 7.33 8.98 6.44
N PRO A 36 6.24 9.37 5.76
CA PRO A 36 5.31 10.37 6.27
C PRO A 36 4.72 9.97 7.62
N PRO A 37 4.58 10.90 8.59
CA PRO A 37 4.03 10.58 9.90
C PRO A 37 2.68 9.90 9.82
N CYS A 38 2.50 8.84 10.61
CA CYS A 38 1.22 8.15 10.72
C CYS A 38 0.63 8.32 12.10
N ARG A 39 -0.10 9.42 12.28
CA ARG A 39 -0.76 9.77 13.54
C ARG A 39 -2.07 10.49 13.28
N TYR A 40 -2.96 10.39 14.25
CA TYR A 40 -4.14 11.23 14.36
C TYR A 40 -3.71 12.68 14.64
N ASP A 41 -4.54 13.63 14.24
CA ASP A 41 -4.27 15.07 14.36
C ASP A 41 -5.53 15.83 14.82
N GLU A 42 -5.46 17.15 14.91
CA GLU A 42 -6.60 17.96 15.37
C GLU A 42 -7.82 17.87 14.43
N GLN A 43 -7.61 17.57 13.15
CA GLN A 43 -8.68 17.47 12.15
C GLN A 43 -9.27 16.06 12.12
N HIS A 44 -8.48 15.06 12.49
CA HIS A 44 -8.87 13.68 12.67
C HIS A 44 -8.52 13.25 14.10
N PRO A 45 -9.30 13.67 15.11
CA PRO A 45 -9.03 13.31 16.50
C PRO A 45 -9.31 11.82 16.73
N PRO A 46 -8.51 11.15 17.58
CA PRO A 46 -8.72 9.74 17.88
C PRO A 46 -9.92 9.52 18.80
N THR A 47 -10.50 8.33 18.70
CA THR A 47 -11.53 7.74 19.56
C THR A 47 -10.90 6.69 20.50
N ASP A 48 -11.74 6.05 21.33
CA ASP A 48 -11.35 4.94 22.19
C ASP A 48 -11.01 3.64 21.42
N VAL A 49 -11.38 3.58 20.14
CA VAL A 49 -11.15 2.43 19.25
C VAL A 49 -10.29 2.78 18.03
N SER A 50 -9.62 3.94 18.08
CA SER A 50 -8.70 4.38 17.03
C SER A 50 -7.39 3.61 17.04
N LEU A 51 -7.01 3.16 15.85
CA LEU A 51 -5.74 2.51 15.55
C LEU A 51 -5.10 3.23 14.36
N ASN A 52 -3.78 3.26 14.30
CA ASN A 52 -3.06 3.63 13.09
C ASN A 52 -2.09 2.52 12.71
N ALA A 53 -1.80 2.41 11.41
CA ALA A 53 -0.84 1.46 10.87
C ALA A 53 -0.22 2.01 9.59
N TYR A 54 0.99 1.55 9.29
CA TYR A 54 1.54 1.66 7.95
C TYR A 54 1.13 0.45 7.12
N VAL A 55 0.86 0.69 5.84
CA VAL A 55 0.73 -0.36 4.81
C VAL A 55 1.76 -0.12 3.71
N THR A 56 2.30 -1.19 3.15
CA THR A 56 3.27 -1.17 2.04
C THR A 56 3.02 -2.39 1.15
N GLY A 57 3.61 -2.48 -0.03
CA GLY A 57 3.50 -3.70 -0.82
C GLY A 57 3.86 -3.56 -2.28
N TYR A 58 3.49 -4.57 -3.06
CA TYR A 58 3.64 -4.57 -4.51
C TYR A 58 2.31 -4.86 -5.19
N ALA A 59 2.07 -4.14 -6.28
CA ALA A 59 0.96 -4.40 -7.20
C ALA A 59 1.52 -4.65 -8.60
N ASN A 60 1.26 -5.84 -9.15
CA ASN A 60 1.68 -6.17 -10.51
C ASN A 60 0.96 -5.29 -11.52
N VAL A 61 1.63 -4.96 -12.62
CA VAL A 61 1.00 -4.40 -13.81
C VAL A 61 1.23 -5.40 -14.94
N LYS A 62 0.23 -6.26 -15.16
CA LYS A 62 0.37 -7.47 -15.98
C LYS A 62 0.85 -7.17 -17.41
N LYS A 63 0.31 -6.12 -18.03
CA LYS A 63 0.71 -5.69 -19.39
C LYS A 63 2.16 -5.23 -19.45
N MET A 64 2.68 -4.66 -18.36
CA MET A 64 4.05 -4.17 -18.25
C MET A 64 5.04 -5.23 -17.75
N LYS A 65 4.55 -6.42 -17.37
CA LYS A 65 5.35 -7.53 -16.79
C LYS A 65 6.24 -7.08 -15.62
N GLY A 66 5.76 -6.12 -14.83
CA GLY A 66 6.46 -5.57 -13.68
C GLY A 66 5.52 -5.37 -12.51
N ALA A 67 6.02 -4.78 -11.43
CA ALA A 67 5.25 -4.44 -10.25
C ALA A 67 5.56 -3.01 -9.80
N ALA A 68 4.52 -2.27 -9.45
CA ALA A 68 4.65 -1.00 -8.74
C ALA A 68 4.85 -1.26 -7.25
N TYR A 69 5.78 -0.55 -6.64
CA TYR A 69 5.98 -0.53 -5.19
C TYR A 69 5.06 0.54 -4.58
N LEU A 70 4.27 0.15 -3.58
CA LEU A 70 3.56 1.09 -2.72
C LEU A 70 4.44 1.37 -1.50
N PRO A 71 5.00 2.58 -1.33
CA PRO A 71 5.76 2.92 -0.13
C PRO A 71 4.88 2.92 1.12
N PRO A 72 5.49 2.86 2.32
CA PRO A 72 4.76 2.96 3.58
C PRO A 72 3.78 4.13 3.57
N SER A 73 2.50 3.79 3.64
CA SER A 73 1.38 4.71 3.57
C SER A 73 0.60 4.62 4.88
N CYS A 74 0.31 5.76 5.49
CA CYS A 74 -0.44 5.79 6.72
C CYS A 74 -1.91 5.45 6.50
N VAL A 75 -2.45 4.59 7.35
CA VAL A 75 -3.87 4.28 7.43
C VAL A 75 -4.34 4.53 8.86
N LEU A 76 -5.39 5.35 9.01
CA LEU A 76 -6.13 5.57 10.25
C LEU A 76 -7.35 4.65 10.24
N ILE A 77 -7.54 3.89 11.31
CA ILE A 77 -8.51 2.80 11.41
C ILE A 77 -9.38 3.01 12.65
N GLU A 78 -10.69 3.05 12.45
CA GLU A 78 -11.68 2.99 13.52
C GLU A 78 -12.17 1.56 13.67
N GLN A 79 -11.76 0.90 14.76
CA GLN A 79 -12.11 -0.49 15.00
C GLN A 79 -13.57 -0.62 15.45
N GLY A 80 -14.31 -1.54 14.82
CA GLY A 80 -15.65 -1.88 15.28
C GLY A 80 -15.65 -2.71 16.56
N LEU A 81 -16.78 -2.70 17.27
CA LEU A 81 -17.01 -3.65 18.35
C LEU A 81 -17.39 -5.02 17.77
N PRO A 82 -16.86 -6.12 18.33
CA PRO A 82 -17.23 -7.46 17.90
C PRO A 82 -18.70 -7.74 18.23
N VAL A 83 -19.44 -8.31 17.27
CA VAL A 83 -20.81 -8.79 17.46
C VAL A 83 -20.86 -10.31 17.28
N PRO A 84 -21.78 -11.03 17.97
CA PRO A 84 -21.94 -12.46 17.78
C PRO A 84 -22.24 -12.80 16.31
N GLY A 85 -21.45 -13.71 15.74
CA GLY A 85 -21.68 -14.27 14.42
C GLY A 85 -22.68 -15.44 14.43
N PRO A 86 -22.85 -16.14 13.31
CA PRO A 86 -23.70 -17.32 13.21
C PRO A 86 -23.30 -18.40 14.24
N PRO A 87 -24.27 -19.12 14.84
CA PRO A 87 -23.97 -20.17 15.80
C PRO A 87 -23.25 -21.34 15.13
N ASP A 88 -22.25 -21.90 15.82
CA ASP A 88 -21.47 -23.04 15.36
C ASP A 88 -21.16 -23.97 16.56
N PRO A 89 -21.27 -25.31 16.41
CA PRO A 89 -21.02 -26.25 17.50
C PRO A 89 -19.55 -26.37 17.90
N GLU A 90 -18.61 -26.02 17.03
CA GLU A 90 -17.16 -26.14 17.25
C GLU A 90 -16.49 -24.79 17.55
N TYR A 91 -17.11 -23.67 17.16
CA TYR A 91 -16.53 -22.34 17.25
C TYR A 91 -17.44 -21.32 17.94
N LEU A 92 -16.82 -20.42 18.71
CA LEU A 92 -17.41 -19.11 19.00
C LEU A 92 -17.06 -18.16 17.86
N ILE A 93 -18.06 -17.57 17.22
CA ILE A 93 -17.87 -16.69 16.06
C ILE A 93 -18.20 -15.25 16.46
N PHE A 94 -17.31 -14.33 16.10
CA PHE A 94 -17.52 -12.89 16.21
C PHE A 94 -17.24 -12.23 14.87
N ASP A 95 -18.13 -11.34 14.45
CA ASP A 95 -17.95 -10.49 13.29
C ASP A 95 -17.61 -9.08 13.77
N THR A 96 -16.60 -8.48 13.16
CA THR A 96 -16.15 -7.11 13.46
C THR A 96 -16.09 -6.32 12.16
N LEU A 97 -16.70 -5.13 12.20
CA LEU A 97 -16.70 -4.19 11.08
C LEU A 97 -15.92 -2.95 11.47
N SER A 98 -14.76 -2.76 10.85
CA SER A 98 -13.91 -1.59 11.03
C SER A 98 -13.89 -0.73 9.77
N TYR A 99 -13.51 0.53 9.92
CA TYR A 99 -13.39 1.48 8.82
C TYR A 99 -12.02 2.11 8.81
N ALA A 100 -11.51 2.42 7.62
CA ALA A 100 -10.17 2.98 7.48
C ALA A 100 -10.08 4.07 6.42
N ASN A 101 -9.13 4.98 6.60
CA ASN A 101 -8.77 5.96 5.59
C ASN A 101 -7.24 6.09 5.51
N PHE A 102 -6.71 6.19 4.29
CA PHE A 102 -5.38 6.73 4.08
C PHE A 102 -5.31 8.13 4.66
N HIS A 103 -4.12 8.50 5.13
CA HIS A 103 -3.88 9.84 5.65
C HIS A 103 -2.53 10.35 5.17
N TYR A 104 -2.54 11.29 4.24
CA TYR A 104 -1.34 11.95 3.76
C TYR A 104 -1.64 13.42 3.50
N LEU A 105 -0.98 14.31 4.24
CA LEU A 105 -1.18 15.76 4.15
C LEU A 105 -2.67 16.14 4.17
N GLU A 106 -3.41 15.61 5.15
CA GLU A 106 -4.84 15.87 5.37
C GLU A 106 -5.76 15.35 4.26
N ARG A 107 -5.24 14.54 3.33
CA ARG A 107 -5.99 13.93 2.24
C ARG A 107 -6.10 12.42 2.40
N LYS A 108 -7.21 11.86 1.93
CA LYS A 108 -7.48 10.42 1.92
C LYS A 108 -6.80 9.73 0.74
N GLN A 109 -5.46 9.78 0.74
CA GLN A 109 -4.64 9.24 -0.34
C GLN A 109 -3.30 8.75 0.17
N THR A 110 -2.61 7.98 -0.66
CA THR A 110 -1.21 7.62 -0.41
C THR A 110 -0.28 8.83 -0.60
N PRO A 111 0.95 8.78 -0.07
CA PRO A 111 2.04 9.60 -0.57
C PRO A 111 2.24 9.36 -2.08
N PRO A 112 2.77 10.33 -2.84
CA PRO A 112 3.21 10.10 -4.20
C PRO A 112 4.24 8.97 -4.25
N PHE A 113 4.09 8.07 -5.22
CA PHE A 113 5.00 6.95 -5.40
C PHE A 113 5.34 6.75 -6.87
N GLU A 114 6.56 6.28 -7.10
CA GLU A 114 7.09 6.07 -8.44
C GLU A 114 7.00 4.59 -8.82
N ALA A 115 6.64 4.33 -10.07
CA ALA A 115 6.72 3.02 -10.68
C ALA A 115 7.49 3.11 -12.01
N THR A 116 8.46 2.20 -12.17
CA THR A 116 9.29 2.12 -13.37
C THR A 116 9.05 0.79 -14.06
N PHE A 117 8.80 0.85 -15.36
CA PHE A 117 8.52 -0.31 -16.19
C PHE A 117 9.28 -0.25 -17.52
N LEU A 118 9.35 -1.37 -18.22
CA LEU A 118 9.82 -1.42 -19.61
C LEU A 118 8.62 -1.62 -20.53
N SER A 119 8.14 -0.53 -21.11
CA SER A 119 7.11 -0.61 -22.16
C SER A 119 7.66 -1.35 -23.37
N PHE A 120 6.89 -2.32 -23.86
CA PHE A 120 7.29 -3.24 -24.93
C PHE A 120 8.64 -3.95 -24.71
N ASP A 121 9.06 -4.15 -23.46
CA ASP A 121 10.33 -4.77 -23.05
C ASP A 121 11.61 -3.99 -23.44
N PHE A 122 11.52 -2.73 -23.89
CA PHE A 122 12.71 -1.94 -24.25
C PHE A 122 12.65 -0.44 -23.91
N ALA A 123 11.47 0.16 -23.80
CA ALA A 123 11.32 1.58 -23.54
C ALA A 123 11.07 1.84 -22.05
N PRO A 124 12.03 2.38 -21.29
CA PRO A 124 11.78 2.76 -19.91
C PRO A 124 10.64 3.77 -19.80
N VAL A 125 9.70 3.48 -18.91
CA VAL A 125 8.61 4.36 -18.52
C VAL A 125 8.67 4.53 -17.02
N LYS A 126 8.66 5.77 -16.57
CA LYS A 126 8.59 6.12 -15.16
C LYS A 126 7.31 6.92 -14.94
N ALA A 127 6.50 6.53 -13.97
CA ALA A 127 5.27 7.24 -13.63
C ALA A 127 5.25 7.56 -12.13
N THR A 128 4.92 8.80 -11.79
CA THR A 128 4.63 9.21 -10.41
C THR A 128 3.12 9.24 -10.22
N MET A 129 2.63 8.58 -9.18
CA MET A 129 1.20 8.33 -9.00
C MET A 129 0.78 8.50 -7.54
N VAL A 130 -0.53 8.66 -7.32
CA VAL A 130 -1.17 8.53 -6.00
C VAL A 130 -2.43 7.66 -6.11
N LEU A 131 -2.73 6.92 -5.04
CA LEU A 131 -4.04 6.27 -4.88
C LEU A 131 -4.90 7.15 -4.00
N GLU A 132 -5.98 7.68 -4.57
CA GLU A 132 -6.97 8.51 -3.86
C GLU A 132 -8.21 7.69 -3.52
N GLN A 133 -8.69 7.79 -2.29
CA GLN A 133 -9.95 7.17 -1.89
C GLN A 133 -11.15 7.97 -2.38
N THR A 134 -12.07 7.31 -3.07
CA THR A 134 -13.39 7.87 -3.39
C THR A 134 -14.42 7.59 -2.30
N GLY A 135 -14.08 6.73 -1.34
CA GLY A 135 -14.88 6.39 -0.17
C GLY A 135 -14.04 5.77 0.95
N THR A 136 -14.63 5.64 2.13
CA THR A 136 -13.97 5.03 3.29
C THR A 136 -13.73 3.53 3.04
N MET A 137 -12.54 3.05 3.39
CA MET A 137 -12.23 1.62 3.33
C MET A 137 -13.04 0.87 4.37
N ARG A 138 -13.53 -0.30 3.99
CA ARG A 138 -14.27 -1.19 4.88
C ARG A 138 -13.41 -2.41 5.18
N ILE A 139 -13.35 -2.81 6.45
CA ILE A 139 -12.61 -3.98 6.91
C ILE A 139 -13.61 -4.90 7.63
N ASP A 140 -13.91 -6.03 6.99
CA ASP A 140 -14.79 -7.07 7.54
C ASP A 140 -13.94 -8.21 8.07
N SER A 141 -13.92 -8.40 9.38
CA SER A 141 -13.19 -9.50 10.03
C SER A 141 -14.16 -10.48 10.68
N ARG A 142 -13.99 -11.77 10.38
CA ARG A 142 -14.69 -12.87 11.06
C ARG A 142 -13.70 -13.66 11.88
N MET A 143 -13.83 -13.56 13.20
CA MET A 143 -13.05 -14.29 14.18
C MET A 143 -13.79 -15.57 14.58
N LYS A 144 -13.08 -16.69 14.59
CA LYS A 144 -13.56 -18.01 15.04
C LYS A 144 -12.63 -18.53 16.12
N ILE A 145 -13.15 -18.71 17.32
CA ILE A 145 -12.42 -19.27 18.46
C ILE A 145 -12.85 -20.73 18.60
N ARG A 146 -11.93 -21.67 18.37
CA ARG A 146 -12.20 -23.10 18.50
C ARG A 146 -12.41 -23.46 19.97
N LEU A 147 -13.52 -24.14 20.28
CA LEU A 147 -13.89 -24.47 21.67
C LEU A 147 -12.97 -25.51 22.33
N SER A 148 -12.31 -26.36 21.55
CA SER A 148 -11.49 -27.46 22.08
C SER A 148 -10.12 -27.03 22.59
N ASP A 149 -9.52 -26.01 21.99
CA ASP A 149 -8.13 -25.58 22.26
C ASP A 149 -7.95 -24.05 22.29
N PHE A 150 -9.02 -23.27 22.10
CA PHE A 150 -9.05 -21.81 22.05
C PHE A 150 -8.20 -21.19 20.94
N THR A 151 -7.85 -21.97 19.92
CA THR A 151 -7.20 -21.44 18.72
C THR A 151 -8.13 -20.44 18.04
N THR A 152 -7.63 -19.24 17.78
CA THR A 152 -8.38 -18.17 17.14
C THR A 152 -7.96 -18.06 15.68
N ILE A 153 -8.92 -18.14 14.79
CA ILE A 153 -8.74 -17.99 13.34
C ILE A 153 -9.50 -16.75 12.92
N THR A 154 -8.87 -15.86 12.17
CA THR A 154 -9.55 -14.67 11.64
C THR A 154 -9.42 -14.62 10.13
N ASP A 155 -10.57 -14.52 9.45
CA ASP A 155 -10.65 -14.23 8.02
C ASP A 155 -11.03 -12.75 7.88
N THR A 156 -10.25 -11.97 7.13
CA THR A 156 -10.49 -10.53 6.92
C THR A 156 -10.55 -10.18 5.44
N TYR A 157 -11.55 -9.39 5.08
CA TYR A 157 -11.68 -8.74 3.78
C TYR A 157 -11.58 -7.23 3.94
N VAL A 158 -10.65 -6.62 3.21
CA VAL A 158 -10.51 -5.16 3.09
C VAL A 158 -11.06 -4.74 1.74
N ARG A 159 -12.05 -3.83 1.75
CA ARG A 159 -12.68 -3.26 0.56
C ARG A 159 -12.31 -1.79 0.44
N ALA A 160 -11.58 -1.44 -0.62
CA ALA A 160 -11.00 -0.12 -0.79
C ALA A 160 -11.41 0.50 -2.14
N PRO A 161 -12.29 1.51 -2.15
CA PRO A 161 -12.62 2.25 -3.37
C PRO A 161 -11.52 3.27 -3.66
N LEU A 162 -10.60 2.92 -4.57
CA LEU A 162 -9.40 3.71 -4.90
C LEU A 162 -9.39 4.12 -6.36
N VAL A 163 -9.09 5.36 -6.65
CA VAL A 163 -8.79 5.86 -7.99
C VAL A 163 -7.29 6.11 -8.09
N LEU A 164 -6.69 5.66 -9.19
CA LEU A 164 -5.27 5.90 -9.46
C LEU A 164 -5.14 7.20 -10.25
N HIS A 165 -4.38 8.15 -9.71
CA HIS A 165 -4.01 9.39 -10.40
C HIS A 165 -2.56 9.31 -10.88
N VAL A 166 -2.30 9.71 -12.12
CA VAL A 166 -0.95 9.90 -12.64
C VAL A 166 -0.62 11.38 -12.55
N LEU A 167 0.45 11.68 -11.83
CA LEU A 167 0.89 13.06 -11.57
C LEU A 167 1.98 13.49 -12.55
N ASP A 168 2.85 12.55 -12.93
CA ASP A 168 3.97 12.78 -13.83
C ASP A 168 4.29 11.49 -14.58
N LEU A 169 4.75 11.63 -15.83
CA LEU A 169 5.06 10.52 -16.71
C LEU A 169 6.29 10.84 -17.55
N GLU A 170 7.27 9.94 -17.55
CA GLU A 170 8.45 10.02 -18.38
C GLU A 170 8.55 8.76 -19.25
N VAL A 171 8.78 8.96 -20.55
CA VAL A 171 9.02 7.89 -21.52
C VAL A 171 10.38 8.11 -22.15
N ASN A 172 11.30 7.16 -21.99
CA ASN A 172 12.67 7.24 -22.52
C ASN A 172 13.40 8.54 -22.13
N GLY A 173 13.30 9.00 -20.88
CA GLY A 173 13.94 10.26 -20.47
C GLY A 173 13.19 11.52 -20.88
N THR A 174 12.07 11.40 -21.59
CA THR A 174 11.28 12.55 -22.06
C THR A 174 10.02 12.68 -21.21
N PRO A 175 9.86 13.79 -20.47
CA PRO A 175 8.63 14.07 -19.75
C PRO A 175 7.46 14.22 -20.72
N LEU A 176 6.33 13.60 -20.37
CA LEU A 176 5.07 13.71 -21.07
C LEU A 176 4.06 14.35 -20.12
N ASP A 177 3.49 15.48 -20.51
CA ASP A 177 2.53 16.19 -19.66
C ASP A 177 1.17 15.49 -19.68
N VAL A 178 0.86 14.87 -18.54
CA VAL A 178 -0.41 14.16 -18.33
C VAL A 178 -1.53 15.09 -17.87
N GLY A 179 -1.24 16.35 -17.54
CA GLY A 179 -2.22 17.26 -16.97
C GLY A 179 -2.67 16.89 -15.55
N SER A 180 -3.34 17.82 -14.87
CA SER A 180 -3.77 17.64 -13.47
C SER A 180 -4.97 16.71 -13.28
N GLY A 181 -5.65 16.36 -14.36
CA GLY A 181 -6.87 15.54 -14.35
C GLY A 181 -6.63 14.05 -14.57
N CYS A 182 -5.40 13.61 -14.84
CA CYS A 182 -5.14 12.25 -15.31
C CYS A 182 -5.38 11.19 -14.24
N ARG A 183 -6.40 10.35 -14.45
CA ARG A 183 -6.78 9.31 -13.49
C ARG A 183 -7.51 8.15 -14.15
N THR A 184 -7.71 7.06 -13.41
CA THR A 184 -8.69 6.04 -13.81
C THR A 184 -10.10 6.62 -13.79
N GLU A 185 -10.91 6.27 -14.79
CA GLU A 185 -12.28 6.78 -14.96
C GLU A 185 -13.15 6.41 -13.74
N THR A 186 -13.02 5.17 -13.29
CA THR A 186 -13.65 4.64 -12.07
C THR A 186 -12.61 4.12 -11.08
N SER A 187 -13.07 3.65 -9.92
CA SER A 187 -12.20 3.00 -8.95
C SER A 187 -11.63 1.69 -9.50
N LEU A 188 -10.43 1.33 -9.04
CA LEU A 188 -9.88 0.00 -9.24
C LEU A 188 -10.85 -1.06 -8.70
N THR A 189 -10.99 -2.17 -9.41
CA THR A 189 -11.98 -3.21 -9.07
C THR A 189 -11.35 -4.58 -8.83
N SER A 190 -11.92 -5.35 -7.93
CA SER A 190 -11.61 -6.77 -7.71
C SER A 190 -12.89 -7.59 -7.79
N GLU A 191 -12.75 -8.89 -8.01
CA GLU A 191 -13.86 -9.80 -7.76
C GLU A 191 -14.13 -9.85 -6.25
N ASP A 192 -15.34 -9.45 -5.84
CA ASP A 192 -15.78 -9.58 -4.46
C ASP A 192 -16.35 -10.98 -4.21
N PRO A 193 -16.01 -11.66 -3.11
CA PRO A 193 -16.64 -12.93 -2.75
C PRO A 193 -18.15 -12.81 -2.45
N ASP A 194 -18.66 -11.60 -2.20
CA ASP A 194 -20.06 -11.34 -1.90
C ASP A 194 -20.60 -10.07 -2.62
N PRO A 195 -20.69 -10.10 -3.97
CA PRO A 195 -21.04 -8.92 -4.75
C PRO A 195 -22.50 -8.48 -4.57
N ALA A 196 -23.35 -9.35 -4.01
CA ALA A 196 -24.76 -9.02 -3.73
C ALA A 196 -24.89 -8.03 -2.57
N ASN A 197 -24.05 -8.16 -1.54
CA ASN A 197 -24.05 -7.27 -0.38
C ASN A 197 -23.06 -6.11 -0.52
N PHE A 198 -22.05 -6.26 -1.39
CA PHE A 198 -21.05 -5.23 -1.67
C PHE A 198 -21.03 -4.87 -3.16
N PRO A 199 -22.08 -4.18 -3.66
CA PRO A 199 -22.07 -3.68 -5.03
C PRO A 199 -21.16 -2.46 -5.16
N GLY A 200 -20.61 -2.24 -6.36
CA GLY A 200 -19.81 -1.07 -6.70
C GLY A 200 -18.37 -1.40 -7.05
N ASP A 201 -17.61 -0.36 -7.39
CA ASP A 201 -16.21 -0.48 -7.77
C ASP A 201 -15.30 -0.31 -6.55
N HIS A 202 -14.61 -1.39 -6.17
CA HIS A 202 -13.62 -1.38 -5.10
C HIS A 202 -12.61 -2.50 -5.27
N LEU A 203 -11.41 -2.30 -4.72
CA LEU A 203 -10.45 -3.36 -4.51
C LEU A 203 -10.86 -4.24 -3.35
N VAL A 204 -10.55 -5.53 -3.44
CA VAL A 204 -10.73 -6.52 -2.38
C VAL A 204 -9.37 -7.14 -2.07
N LEU A 205 -8.93 -6.99 -0.83
CA LEU A 205 -7.78 -7.71 -0.29
C LEU A 205 -8.26 -8.67 0.79
N TYR A 206 -7.68 -9.86 0.81
CA TYR A 206 -7.99 -10.91 1.76
C TYR A 206 -6.77 -11.30 2.57
N GLY A 207 -6.99 -11.50 3.86
CA GLY A 207 -5.99 -11.98 4.81
C GLY A 207 -6.59 -12.98 5.76
N ARG A 208 -5.83 -14.01 6.08
CA ARG A 208 -6.17 -14.98 7.10
C ARG A 208 -5.08 -15.00 8.14
N GLY A 209 -5.46 -15.01 9.41
CA GLY A 209 -4.54 -15.10 10.52
C GLY A 209 -4.97 -16.12 11.56
N GLU A 210 -4.00 -16.56 12.34
CA GLU A 210 -4.17 -17.53 13.41
C GLU A 210 -3.42 -17.09 14.66
N GLN A 211 -4.09 -17.19 15.81
CA GLN A 211 -3.53 -16.94 17.13
C GLN A 211 -3.72 -18.19 17.99
N ILE A 212 -2.59 -18.82 18.33
CA ILE A 212 -2.52 -19.93 19.27
C ILE A 212 -2.02 -19.37 20.60
N ILE A 213 -2.61 -19.78 21.72
CA ILE A 213 -2.23 -19.27 23.04
C ILE A 213 -0.73 -19.55 23.30
N GLY A 214 0.01 -18.49 23.66
CA GLY A 214 1.43 -18.57 23.99
C GLY A 214 2.38 -18.59 22.79
N LEU A 215 1.85 -18.53 21.55
CA LEU A 215 2.65 -18.37 20.34
C LEU A 215 2.40 -17.00 19.70
N PRO A 216 3.37 -16.46 18.94
CA PRO A 216 3.13 -15.29 18.11
C PRO A 216 2.00 -15.54 17.11
N ALA A 217 1.24 -14.49 16.80
CA ALA A 217 0.25 -14.53 15.73
C ALA A 217 0.93 -14.86 14.39
N THR A 218 0.20 -15.55 13.51
CA THR A 218 0.64 -15.82 12.13
C THR A 218 -0.40 -15.34 11.13
N GLY A 219 0.05 -14.98 9.92
CA GLY A 219 -0.83 -14.43 8.89
C GLY A 219 -1.30 -13.01 9.20
N TYR A 220 -2.48 -12.64 8.71
CA TYR A 220 -3.06 -11.31 8.92
C TYR A 220 -4.07 -11.29 10.05
N LEU A 221 -3.81 -10.46 11.07
CA LEU A 221 -4.83 -10.02 12.05
C LEU A 221 -4.82 -8.50 12.08
N LEU A 222 -5.99 -7.88 12.26
CA LEU A 222 -6.11 -6.42 12.21
C LEU A 222 -5.13 -5.70 13.14
N LEU A 223 -4.95 -6.21 14.36
CA LEU A 223 -4.05 -5.61 15.35
C LEU A 223 -2.58 -5.92 15.08
N SER A 224 -2.23 -7.18 14.76
CA SER A 224 -0.82 -7.56 14.57
C SER A 224 -0.28 -7.23 13.18
N GLY A 225 -1.14 -6.85 12.24
CA GLY A 225 -0.77 -6.70 10.85
C GLY A 225 -0.57 -8.05 10.16
N GLY A 226 0.21 -8.04 9.09
CA GLY A 226 0.51 -9.20 8.24
C GLY A 226 0.16 -8.95 6.77
N ALA A 227 0.29 -10.02 5.97
CA ALA A 227 0.08 -9.95 4.52
C ALA A 227 -1.39 -10.11 4.13
N LEU A 228 -1.83 -9.20 3.27
CA LEU A 228 -3.10 -9.19 2.55
C LEU A 228 -2.82 -9.39 1.06
N SER A 229 -3.67 -10.16 0.38
CA SER A 229 -3.52 -10.45 -1.04
C SER A 229 -4.82 -10.24 -1.80
N GLY A 230 -4.71 -9.87 -3.07
CA GLY A 230 -5.87 -9.68 -3.93
C GLY A 230 -5.48 -9.56 -5.39
N GLU A 231 -6.45 -9.25 -6.24
CA GLU A 231 -6.24 -8.98 -7.66
C GLU A 231 -7.01 -7.72 -8.05
N ALA A 232 -6.36 -6.82 -8.80
CA ALA A 232 -6.97 -5.62 -9.31
C ALA A 232 -7.20 -5.68 -10.83
N THR A 233 -8.31 -5.07 -11.23
CA THR A 233 -8.55 -4.57 -12.57
C THR A 233 -8.33 -3.08 -12.58
N ILE A 234 -7.43 -2.63 -13.45
CA ILE A 234 -7.18 -1.20 -13.68
C ILE A 234 -8.16 -0.74 -14.76
N PRO A 235 -9.10 0.20 -14.47
CA PRO A 235 -10.04 0.74 -15.46
C PRO A 235 -9.34 1.57 -16.53
N ALA A 236 -10.10 2.04 -17.52
CA ALA A 236 -9.61 3.02 -18.48
C ALA A 236 -9.20 4.33 -17.78
N PHE A 237 -8.31 5.08 -18.42
CA PHE A 237 -7.89 6.41 -17.99
C PHE A 237 -8.73 7.49 -18.65
N THR A 238 -8.88 8.61 -17.96
CA THR A 238 -9.55 9.80 -18.44
C THR A 238 -8.86 11.07 -17.94
N GLY A 239 -8.97 12.15 -18.73
CA GLY A 239 -8.47 13.47 -18.35
C GLY A 239 -6.95 13.59 -18.41
N CYS A 240 -6.30 12.72 -19.20
CA CYS A 240 -4.87 12.67 -19.40
C CYS A 240 -4.45 13.41 -20.67
N GLY A 241 -3.48 14.29 -20.52
CA GLY A 241 -2.93 15.15 -21.57
C GLY A 241 -3.14 16.63 -21.26
N SER A 242 -2.40 17.47 -21.96
CA SER A 242 -2.49 18.93 -21.89
C SER A 242 -2.40 19.54 -23.29
N ASP A 243 -2.74 20.83 -23.42
CA ASP A 243 -2.58 21.60 -24.66
C ASP A 243 -3.15 20.97 -25.94
N GLY A 244 -4.21 20.16 -25.80
CA GLY A 244 -4.91 19.51 -26.91
C GLY A 244 -4.37 18.12 -27.28
N GLU A 245 -3.35 17.62 -26.57
CA GLU A 245 -2.95 16.21 -26.60
C GLU A 245 -3.92 15.36 -25.74
N ASP A 246 -4.26 14.17 -26.25
CA ASP A 246 -5.11 13.20 -25.56
C ASP A 246 -4.31 11.91 -25.33
N LEU A 247 -3.99 11.65 -24.06
CA LEU A 247 -3.21 10.51 -23.61
C LEU A 247 -4.06 9.39 -23.01
N ASP A 248 -5.38 9.56 -22.91
CA ASP A 248 -6.30 8.63 -22.27
C ASP A 248 -6.16 7.23 -22.88
N ARG A 249 -6.19 7.16 -24.20
CA ARG A 249 -6.09 5.90 -24.95
C ARG A 249 -4.71 5.26 -24.82
N LEU A 250 -3.64 6.06 -24.77
CA LEU A 250 -2.28 5.56 -24.64
C LEU A 250 -2.08 4.89 -23.29
N LEU A 251 -2.47 5.56 -22.20
CA LEU A 251 -2.39 5.00 -20.85
C LEU A 251 -3.31 3.79 -20.69
N THR A 252 -4.56 3.90 -21.17
CA THR A 252 -5.52 2.79 -21.15
C THR A 252 -4.98 1.55 -21.87
N ALA A 253 -4.41 1.73 -23.06
CA ALA A 253 -3.84 0.62 -23.81
C ALA A 253 -2.65 -0.02 -23.08
N SER A 254 -1.84 0.78 -22.39
CA SER A 254 -0.59 0.36 -21.76
C SER A 254 -0.79 -0.43 -20.47
N VAL A 255 -1.68 0.01 -19.57
CA VAL A 255 -1.76 -0.56 -18.21
C VAL A 255 -3.12 -1.10 -17.81
N SER A 256 -4.22 -0.64 -18.42
CA SER A 256 -5.58 -1.04 -18.01
C SER A 256 -5.88 -2.50 -18.32
N GLY A 257 -6.65 -3.16 -17.46
CA GLY A 257 -7.07 -4.55 -17.59
C GLY A 257 -7.03 -5.32 -16.27
N PRO A 258 -7.57 -6.56 -16.25
CA PRO A 258 -7.60 -7.44 -15.08
C PRO A 258 -6.28 -8.20 -14.88
N GLY A 259 -6.16 -8.97 -13.80
CA GLY A 259 -5.01 -9.86 -13.58
C GLY A 259 -3.84 -9.22 -12.83
N ASN A 260 -4.03 -8.07 -12.20
CA ASN A 260 -2.97 -7.37 -11.48
C ASN A 260 -2.94 -7.83 -10.03
N TYR A 261 -2.13 -8.86 -9.74
CA TYR A 261 -1.97 -9.36 -8.38
C TYR A 261 -1.40 -8.30 -7.43
N ILE A 262 -1.97 -8.21 -6.23
CA ILE A 262 -1.54 -7.32 -5.16
C ILE A 262 -1.12 -8.16 -3.97
N LYS A 263 0.04 -7.83 -3.40
CA LYS A 263 0.47 -8.28 -2.09
C LYS A 263 0.83 -7.07 -1.24
N GLN A 264 -0.02 -6.80 -0.25
CA GLN A 264 0.12 -5.71 0.69
C GLN A 264 0.50 -6.28 2.05
N VAL A 265 1.37 -5.58 2.78
CA VAL A 265 1.72 -5.89 4.17
C VAL A 265 1.28 -4.72 5.03
N GLN A 266 0.49 -5.01 6.06
CA GLN A 266 0.21 -4.06 7.14
C GLN A 266 1.18 -4.30 8.29
N GLY A 267 1.71 -3.24 8.88
CA GLY A 267 2.47 -3.35 10.13
C GLY A 267 1.58 -3.57 11.36
N GLN A 268 2.21 -3.87 12.49
CA GLN A 268 1.57 -3.86 13.81
C GLN A 268 0.90 -2.50 14.06
N THR A 269 -0.37 -2.50 14.45
CA THR A 269 -1.10 -1.26 14.75
C THR A 269 -0.64 -0.65 16.06
N CYS A 270 -0.63 0.68 16.15
CA CYS A 270 -0.59 1.39 17.43
C CYS A 270 -2.03 1.75 17.87
N ALA A 271 -2.39 1.38 19.11
CA ALA A 271 -3.69 1.69 19.70
C ALA A 271 -3.61 3.01 20.48
N ILE A 272 -4.34 4.03 20.02
CA ILE A 272 -4.14 5.40 20.52
C ILE A 272 -4.65 5.60 21.95
N ALA A 273 -5.78 4.97 22.29
CA ALA A 273 -6.39 5.09 23.62
C ALA A 273 -5.65 4.29 24.71
N ALA A 274 -4.86 3.29 24.32
CA ALA A 274 -4.10 2.43 25.22
C ALA A 274 -2.73 2.10 24.61
N PRO A 275 -1.85 3.10 24.44
CA PRO A 275 -0.60 2.92 23.72
C PRO A 275 0.35 2.00 24.49
N VAL A 276 0.98 1.07 23.78
CA VAL A 276 2.01 0.19 24.32
C VAL A 276 3.36 0.69 23.81
N PHE A 277 4.14 1.31 24.70
CA PHE A 277 5.47 1.81 24.37
C PHE A 277 6.54 0.70 24.52
N PRO A 278 7.68 0.81 23.81
CA PRO A 278 8.81 -0.08 24.00
C PRO A 278 9.28 -0.08 25.46
N SER A 279 9.65 -1.27 25.95
CA SER A 279 10.26 -1.48 27.26
C SER A 279 11.38 -2.52 27.14
N PRO A 280 12.21 -2.74 28.18
CA PRO A 280 13.20 -3.81 28.16
C PRO A 280 12.60 -5.22 27.95
N GLU A 281 11.28 -5.38 28.11
CA GLU A 281 10.57 -6.65 28.04
C GLU A 281 9.67 -6.78 26.80
N ASN A 282 9.46 -5.69 26.04
CA ASN A 282 8.57 -5.65 24.88
C ASN A 282 9.05 -4.63 23.84
N GLU A 283 9.01 -4.99 22.56
CA GLU A 283 9.38 -4.11 21.44
C GLU A 283 8.43 -2.91 21.28
N GLY A 284 7.23 -2.99 21.86
CA GLY A 284 6.25 -1.91 21.83
C GLY A 284 5.42 -1.90 20.53
N GLN A 285 4.30 -1.19 20.56
CA GLN A 285 3.39 -1.02 19.42
C GLN A 285 3.38 0.43 18.94
N CYS A 286 3.67 1.37 19.83
CA CYS A 286 3.63 2.80 19.58
C CYS A 286 4.99 3.45 19.83
N THR A 287 5.35 4.43 19.01
CA THR A 287 6.35 5.45 19.34
C THR A 287 5.80 6.43 20.38
N GLU A 288 6.66 7.21 21.04
CA GLU A 288 6.23 8.21 22.05
C GLU A 288 5.26 9.25 21.49
N ASP A 289 5.36 9.56 20.19
CA ASP A 289 4.46 10.47 19.48
C ASP A 289 3.25 9.77 18.83
N LEU A 290 2.91 8.57 19.32
CA LEU A 290 1.71 7.79 19.00
C LEU A 290 1.62 7.36 17.52
N GLN A 291 2.75 7.02 16.91
CA GLN A 291 2.81 6.38 15.61
C GLN A 291 3.03 4.86 15.75
N PRO A 292 2.73 4.05 14.73
CA PRO A 292 3.10 2.64 14.72
C PRO A 292 4.61 2.46 14.91
N TYR A 293 5.02 1.63 15.86
CA TYR A 293 6.43 1.41 16.17
C TYR A 293 7.18 0.72 15.01
N GLU A 294 6.51 -0.17 14.28
CA GLU A 294 7.08 -0.87 13.14
C GLU A 294 6.63 -0.25 11.82
N ILE A 295 7.60 -0.09 10.90
CA ILE A 295 7.31 0.15 9.48
C ILE A 295 7.37 -1.20 8.79
N PRO A 296 6.28 -1.68 8.16
CA PRO A 296 6.28 -2.98 7.49
C PRO A 296 7.26 -2.99 6.31
N VAL A 297 7.73 -4.19 6.01
CA VAL A 297 8.54 -4.47 4.83
C VAL A 297 7.64 -5.04 3.74
N ALA A 298 7.78 -4.55 2.51
CA ALA A 298 7.02 -5.12 1.41
C ALA A 298 7.53 -6.52 1.02
N GLU A 299 6.59 -7.40 0.75
CA GLU A 299 6.87 -8.76 0.27
C GLU A 299 6.45 -8.91 -1.19
N ARG A 300 7.26 -9.63 -1.97
CA ARG A 300 6.90 -10.06 -3.33
C ARG A 300 6.07 -11.34 -3.32
#